data_AF-A0A9N9YH10-F1
#
_entry.id   AF-A0A9N9YH10-F1
#
_cell.length_a   1.000
_cell.length_b   1.000
_cell.length_c   1.000
_cell.angle_alpha   90.00
_cell.angle_beta   90.00
_cell.angle_gamma   90.00
#
_symmetry.space_group_name_H-M   'P 1'
#
loop_
_entity.id
_entity.type
_entity.pdbx_description
1 polymer ?
#
loop_
_entity_poly.entity_id
_entity_poly.type
_entity_poly.pdbx_seq_one_letter_code
_entity_poly.pdbx_strand_id
1 'polypeptide(L)'
;MLHPQPRAGCFTPPRGADERSPFETPDRRCKRNGADGTSDAEPAEGPFSKSEVARVLPSHSYQTEDTAYEFTTTTFRKTSRLTVDHPSPDGTIFKWFRSWNHERITNEAKAMELVSRNTTIPLPRLIDHGEHPDGRRYLITERIEGLTLSEIQRRGCLRPLGQSHPGGSVPCQQCFDQAHANAVDFINTTVLPQLAKLTSHTRGIDGFVMPPRWLSPDVQPPWRGMKRWKTLPRSEPEYVFQHGDLGAHNVIVNPDTLQVTALIDWEYAGFYPPGMERWTGTLDRNVYAKLGHDLARPIAEFLGEEYLECYDKWGDKDELKGLIESGQLPHPDDVRRTLQRAE
;
A
#
# COMPACT_ATOMS: atom_id res chain seq x y z
N MET A 1 -34.93 -15.95 -50.54
CA MET A 1 -35.67 -15.86 -49.26
C MET A 1 -34.77 -16.47 -48.20
N LEU A 2 -33.85 -15.71 -47.60
CA LEU A 2 -34.03 -14.90 -46.39
C LEU A 2 -34.68 -15.67 -45.24
N HIS A 3 -33.86 -16.14 -44.31
CA HIS A 3 -34.22 -16.24 -42.90
C HIS A 3 -33.13 -15.57 -42.04
N PRO A 4 -33.49 -14.82 -40.98
CA PRO A 4 -32.63 -13.81 -40.38
C PRO A 4 -31.88 -14.34 -39.16
N GLN A 5 -30.69 -13.78 -38.90
CA GLN A 5 -29.97 -13.94 -37.64
C GLN A 5 -30.58 -13.07 -36.53
N PRO A 6 -30.53 -13.49 -35.25
CA PRO A 6 -30.90 -12.64 -34.13
C PRO A 6 -29.83 -11.56 -33.89
N ARG A 7 -30.29 -10.31 -33.82
CA ARG A 7 -29.49 -9.13 -33.49
C ARG A 7 -29.02 -9.20 -32.03
N ALA A 8 -27.72 -9.06 -31.81
CA ALA A 8 -27.17 -8.70 -30.50
C ALA A 8 -27.62 -7.26 -30.16
N GLY A 9 -28.46 -7.13 -29.12
CA GLY A 9 -28.87 -5.83 -28.60
C GLY A 9 -27.71 -5.18 -27.83
N CYS A 10 -27.42 -3.93 -28.17
CA CYS A 10 -26.59 -3.03 -27.38
C CYS A 10 -27.07 -3.00 -25.93
N PHE A 11 -26.25 -3.50 -25.00
CA PHE A 11 -26.38 -3.18 -23.59
C PHE A 11 -25.52 -1.94 -23.31
N THR A 12 -26.14 -0.77 -23.32
CA THR A 12 -25.58 0.44 -22.69
C THR A 12 -25.70 0.31 -21.17
N PRO A 13 -24.61 0.42 -20.39
CA PRO A 13 -24.72 0.44 -18.94
C PRO A 13 -25.36 1.77 -18.48
N PRO A 14 -26.16 1.76 -17.40
CA PRO A 14 -26.73 2.97 -16.84
C PRO A 14 -25.61 3.89 -16.32
N ARG A 15 -25.69 5.17 -16.68
CA ARG A 15 -24.83 6.24 -16.15
C ARG A 15 -25.07 6.35 -14.64
N GLY A 16 -24.00 6.21 -13.85
CA GLY A 16 -24.03 6.41 -12.41
C GLY A 16 -23.09 5.49 -11.63
N ALA A 17 -21.85 5.33 -12.09
CA ALA A 17 -20.79 4.70 -11.31
C ALA A 17 -19.71 5.73 -11.04
N ASP A 18 -19.67 6.18 -9.79
CA ASP A 18 -18.60 6.95 -9.18
C ASP A 18 -17.24 6.29 -9.47
N GLU A 19 -16.29 7.06 -10.00
CA GLU A 19 -14.90 6.66 -10.25
C GLU A 19 -14.20 6.37 -8.91
N ARG A 20 -14.24 5.11 -8.47
CA ARG A 20 -13.44 4.62 -7.33
C ARG A 20 -12.13 4.03 -7.82
N SER A 21 -11.05 4.47 -7.19
CA SER A 21 -9.69 3.95 -7.38
C SER A 21 -9.65 2.44 -7.08
N PRO A 22 -8.93 1.64 -7.88
CA PRO A 22 -8.76 0.20 -7.63
C PRO A 22 -7.95 -0.13 -6.35
N PHE A 23 -7.48 0.89 -5.61
CA PHE A 23 -6.68 0.75 -4.40
C PHE A 23 -7.46 0.93 -3.09
N GLU A 24 -8.78 1.09 -3.13
CA GLU A 24 -9.60 1.12 -1.92
C GLU A 24 -10.05 -0.29 -1.52
N THR A 25 -9.63 -0.75 -0.33
CA THR A 25 -10.34 -1.84 0.36
C THR A 25 -11.76 -1.38 0.69
N PRO A 26 -12.82 -2.16 0.41
CA PRO A 26 -14.17 -1.73 0.69
C PRO A 26 -14.44 -1.77 2.20
N ASP A 27 -14.73 -0.61 2.80
CA ASP A 27 -15.45 -0.57 4.08
C ASP A 27 -16.91 -0.96 3.82
N ARG A 28 -17.20 -2.27 3.88
CA ARG A 28 -18.56 -2.80 3.74
C ARG A 28 -19.20 -2.95 5.10
N ARG A 29 -19.88 -1.88 5.51
CA ARG A 29 -20.90 -1.88 6.56
C ARG A 29 -22.00 -2.90 6.19
N CYS A 30 -22.09 -3.98 6.96
CA CYS A 30 -23.13 -5.00 6.83
C CYS A 30 -24.51 -4.38 7.09
N LYS A 31 -25.39 -4.33 6.08
CA LYS A 31 -26.81 -4.01 6.27
C LYS A 31 -27.54 -5.27 6.77
N ARG A 32 -28.01 -5.26 8.02
CA ARG A 32 -29.10 -6.14 8.46
C ARG A 32 -30.41 -5.38 8.30
N ASN A 33 -31.35 -5.93 7.53
CA ASN A 33 -32.76 -5.55 7.55
C ASN A 33 -33.49 -6.42 8.57
N GLY A 34 -34.32 -5.81 9.40
CA GLY A 34 -35.27 -6.49 10.30
C GLY A 34 -35.89 -5.47 11.25
N ALA A 35 -37.17 -5.19 11.05
CA ALA A 35 -37.98 -4.21 11.77
C ALA A 35 -38.28 -4.63 13.21
N ASP A 36 -38.23 -3.67 14.15
CA ASP A 36 -39.36 -3.31 15.01
C ASP A 36 -39.04 -2.02 15.77
N GLY A 37 -40.05 -1.17 15.96
CA GLY A 37 -39.89 0.16 16.52
C GLY A 37 -39.86 0.18 18.04
N THR A 38 -38.94 0.97 18.60
CA THR A 38 -39.15 1.79 19.80
C THR A 38 -38.12 2.91 19.79
N SER A 39 -38.60 4.15 19.95
CA SER A 39 -37.81 5.35 20.16
C SER A 39 -37.07 5.27 21.49
N ASP A 40 -35.75 5.36 21.49
CA ASP A 40 -34.98 5.78 22.66
C ASP A 40 -33.78 6.61 22.19
N ALA A 41 -33.66 7.81 22.76
CA ALA A 41 -32.65 8.79 22.46
C ALA A 41 -31.25 8.29 22.85
N GLU A 42 -30.26 8.45 21.96
CA GLU A 42 -28.85 8.27 22.30
C GLU A 42 -28.42 9.37 23.30
N PRO A 43 -27.69 9.03 24.38
CA PRO A 43 -27.20 10.03 25.30
C PRO A 43 -26.04 10.80 24.66
N ALA A 44 -26.12 12.11 24.72
CA ALA A 44 -25.02 13.01 24.34
C ALA A 44 -23.78 12.68 25.18
N GLU A 45 -22.69 12.25 24.54
CA GLU A 45 -21.40 12.07 25.20
C GLU A 45 -20.84 13.44 25.62
N GLY A 46 -20.71 13.63 26.93
CA GLY A 46 -20.11 14.81 27.53
C GLY A 46 -18.59 14.89 27.31
N PRO A 47 -17.97 16.05 27.61
CA PRO A 47 -16.56 16.29 27.33
C PRO A 47 -15.68 15.41 28.24
N PHE A 48 -14.94 14.48 27.63
CA PHE A 48 -13.97 13.64 28.35
C PHE A 48 -12.88 14.48 29.02
N SER A 49 -12.85 14.44 30.35
CA SER A 49 -11.75 14.90 31.19
C SER A 49 -10.52 14.01 30.95
N LYS A 50 -9.39 14.60 30.54
CA LYS A 50 -8.11 13.91 30.42
C LYS A 50 -7.26 14.22 31.66
N SER A 51 -7.25 13.31 32.63
CA SER A 51 -6.18 13.20 33.62
C SER A 51 -5.08 12.27 33.11
N GLU A 52 -3.85 12.50 33.56
CA GLU A 52 -2.60 11.79 33.24
C GLU A 52 -2.62 10.31 33.67
N VAL A 53 -3.44 9.50 33.02
CA VAL A 53 -3.27 8.05 32.98
C VAL A 53 -2.51 7.77 31.70
N ALA A 54 -1.33 7.13 31.81
CA ALA A 54 -0.65 6.55 30.65
C ALA A 54 -1.71 5.83 29.81
N ARG A 55 -1.92 6.28 28.57
CA ARG A 55 -3.00 5.77 27.72
C ARG A 55 -2.67 4.32 27.38
N VAL A 56 -3.08 3.39 28.24
CA VAL A 56 -2.92 1.96 27.97
C VAL A 56 -3.71 1.66 26.70
N LEU A 57 -3.00 1.46 25.60
CA LEU A 57 -3.64 1.15 24.34
C LEU A 57 -4.30 -0.23 24.47
N PRO A 58 -5.63 -0.34 24.28
CA PRO A 58 -6.32 -1.59 24.49
C PRO A 58 -5.83 -2.62 23.47
N SER A 59 -5.85 -3.88 23.90
CA SER A 59 -5.62 -5.01 23.02
C SER A 59 -6.83 -5.14 22.09
N HIS A 60 -6.60 -5.40 20.81
CA HIS A 60 -7.64 -5.63 19.83
C HIS A 60 -7.07 -6.39 18.63
N SER A 61 -7.94 -6.95 17.81
CA SER A 61 -7.54 -7.65 16.60
C SER A 61 -8.58 -7.44 15.49
N TYR A 62 -8.14 -7.45 14.26
CA TYR A 62 -9.01 -7.47 13.08
C TYR A 62 -8.33 -8.24 11.95
N GLN A 63 -9.07 -8.52 10.89
CA GLN A 63 -8.54 -9.23 9.72
C GLN A 63 -9.10 -8.64 8.43
N THR A 64 -8.26 -8.60 7.41
CA THR A 64 -8.65 -8.45 6.00
C THR A 64 -8.72 -9.84 5.35
N GLU A 65 -9.07 -9.93 4.07
CA GLU A 65 -9.02 -11.22 3.36
C GLU A 65 -7.59 -11.81 3.31
N ASP A 66 -6.58 -10.94 3.28
CA ASP A 66 -5.19 -11.32 3.11
C ASP A 66 -4.42 -11.51 4.42
N THR A 67 -4.79 -10.78 5.48
CA THR A 67 -3.94 -10.63 6.68
C THR A 67 -4.76 -10.51 7.96
N ALA A 68 -4.30 -11.12 9.04
CA ALA A 68 -4.79 -10.93 10.40
C ALA A 68 -3.82 -10.04 11.19
N TYR A 69 -4.39 -9.12 11.97
CA TYR A 69 -3.68 -8.14 12.77
C TYR A 69 -4.08 -8.29 14.24
N GLU A 70 -3.10 -8.38 15.12
CA GLU A 70 -3.29 -8.49 16.56
C GLU A 70 -2.45 -7.43 17.26
N PHE A 71 -3.08 -6.66 18.14
CA PHE A 71 -2.44 -5.62 18.93
C PHE A 71 -2.60 -5.98 20.40
N THR A 72 -1.49 -6.02 21.11
CA THR A 72 -1.48 -6.05 22.57
C THR A 72 -1.16 -4.65 23.10
N THR A 73 -0.97 -4.52 24.41
CA THR A 73 -0.48 -3.26 25.00
C THR A 73 0.93 -2.90 24.56
N THR A 74 1.75 -3.89 24.16
CA THR A 74 3.20 -3.69 23.88
C THR A 74 3.64 -4.21 22.53
N THR A 75 2.83 -5.01 21.85
CA THR A 75 3.19 -5.66 20.58
C THR A 75 2.15 -5.47 19.50
N PHE A 76 2.62 -5.51 18.27
CA PHE A 76 1.83 -5.65 17.06
C PHE A 76 2.23 -6.94 16.38
N ARG A 77 1.25 -7.72 15.89
CA ARG A 77 1.47 -8.92 15.11
C ARG A 77 0.67 -8.85 13.81
N LYS A 78 1.35 -9.19 12.72
CA LYS A 78 0.80 -9.34 11.37
C LYS A 78 0.98 -10.80 10.95
N THR A 79 -0.10 -11.48 10.58
CA THR A 79 -0.07 -12.88 10.12
C THR A 79 -0.84 -13.01 8.82
N SER A 80 -0.19 -13.50 7.76
CA SER A 80 -0.85 -13.73 6.46
C SER A 80 -1.92 -14.82 6.60
N ARG A 81 -2.98 -14.72 5.79
CA ARG A 81 -4.11 -15.65 5.77
C ARG A 81 -4.05 -16.56 4.55
N LEU A 82 -4.64 -17.73 4.68
CA LEU A 82 -4.87 -18.65 3.57
C LEU A 82 -6.02 -18.11 2.70
N THR A 83 -6.01 -18.46 1.42
CA THR A 83 -7.07 -18.09 0.46
C THR A 83 -8.43 -18.56 0.96
N VAL A 84 -9.42 -17.66 0.87
CA VAL A 84 -10.81 -17.93 1.27
C VAL A 84 -11.65 -18.20 0.02
N ASP A 85 -12.45 -19.26 0.08
CA ASP A 85 -13.44 -19.61 -0.94
C ASP A 85 -14.73 -18.81 -0.66
N HIS A 86 -15.17 -18.02 -1.63
CA HIS A 86 -16.42 -17.26 -1.58
C HIS A 86 -17.44 -17.93 -2.52
N PRO A 87 -18.43 -18.66 -1.98
CA PRO A 87 -19.47 -19.26 -2.80
C PRO A 87 -20.44 -18.19 -3.32
N SER A 88 -20.66 -18.19 -4.62
CA SER A 88 -21.68 -17.39 -5.29
C SER A 88 -23.06 -18.07 -5.19
N PRO A 89 -24.16 -17.31 -5.25
CA PRO A 89 -25.52 -17.86 -5.25
C PRO A 89 -25.82 -18.85 -6.38
N ASP A 90 -25.07 -18.78 -7.50
CA ASP A 90 -25.19 -19.68 -8.65
C ASP A 90 -24.36 -20.98 -8.52
N GLY A 91 -23.69 -21.17 -7.37
CA GLY A 91 -22.85 -22.34 -7.10
C GLY A 91 -21.41 -22.21 -7.61
N THR A 92 -21.03 -21.11 -8.26
CA THR A 92 -19.63 -20.83 -8.60
C THR A 92 -18.83 -20.45 -7.35
N ILE A 93 -17.54 -20.78 -7.31
CA ILE A 93 -16.65 -20.43 -6.18
C ILE A 93 -15.66 -19.40 -6.68
N PHE A 94 -15.72 -18.19 -6.12
CA PHE A 94 -14.67 -17.19 -6.29
C PHE A 94 -13.63 -17.38 -5.19
N LYS A 95 -12.37 -17.63 -5.57
CA LYS A 95 -11.28 -17.72 -4.61
C LYS A 95 -10.58 -16.38 -4.52
N TRP A 96 -10.65 -15.73 -3.36
CA TRP A 96 -9.85 -14.53 -3.13
C TRP A 96 -8.38 -14.91 -3.09
N PHE A 97 -7.55 -14.21 -3.85
CA PHE A 97 -6.11 -14.37 -3.81
C PHE A 97 -5.42 -13.02 -4.00
N ARG A 98 -4.25 -12.90 -3.38
CA ARG A 98 -3.27 -11.83 -3.59
C ARG A 98 -1.93 -12.49 -3.85
N SER A 99 -1.27 -12.16 -4.96
CA SER A 99 0.02 -12.78 -5.24
C SER A 99 1.07 -12.38 -4.19
N TRP A 100 1.89 -13.37 -3.82
CA TRP A 100 2.96 -13.27 -2.83
C TRP A 100 2.48 -12.87 -1.42
N ASN A 101 1.24 -13.23 -1.04
CA ASN A 101 0.66 -12.82 0.24
C ASN A 101 1.53 -13.18 1.46
N HIS A 102 2.12 -14.38 1.43
CA HIS A 102 2.97 -14.87 2.50
C HIS A 102 4.36 -14.21 2.46
N GLU A 103 4.96 -14.15 1.28
CA GLU A 103 6.31 -13.64 1.04
C GLU A 103 6.43 -12.15 1.39
N ARG A 104 5.37 -11.36 1.24
CA ARG A 104 5.31 -9.95 1.67
C ARG A 104 5.65 -9.75 3.14
N ILE A 105 5.16 -10.63 4.03
CA ILE A 105 5.47 -10.53 5.46
C ILE A 105 6.92 -10.93 5.75
N THR A 106 7.44 -11.92 5.03
CA THR A 106 8.87 -12.27 5.12
C THR A 106 9.73 -11.12 4.60
N ASN A 107 9.33 -10.47 3.50
CA ASN A 107 10.02 -9.32 2.93
C ASN A 107 10.02 -8.13 3.89
N GLU A 108 8.88 -7.85 4.54
CA GLU A 108 8.75 -6.81 5.56
C GLU A 108 9.74 -7.01 6.71
N ALA A 109 9.78 -8.21 7.30
CA ALA A 109 10.70 -8.51 8.41
C ALA A 109 12.17 -8.34 8.01
N LYS A 110 12.57 -8.84 6.83
CA LYS A 110 13.94 -8.70 6.32
C LYS A 110 14.31 -7.25 6.02
N ALA A 111 13.37 -6.47 5.48
CA ALA A 111 13.55 -5.04 5.25
C ALA A 111 13.77 -4.31 6.58
N MET A 112 12.97 -4.59 7.60
CA MET A 112 13.13 -4.00 8.93
C MET A 112 14.49 -4.34 9.56
N GLU A 113 14.98 -5.58 9.41
CA GLU A 113 16.33 -5.95 9.86
C GLU A 113 17.42 -5.15 9.15
N LEU A 114 17.33 -4.97 7.82
CA LEU A 114 18.30 -4.19 7.07
C LEU A 114 18.29 -2.71 7.48
N VAL A 115 17.10 -2.11 7.58
CA VAL A 115 16.96 -0.69 7.91
C VAL A 115 17.41 -0.41 9.34
N SER A 116 17.01 -1.24 10.31
CA SER A 116 17.41 -1.06 11.72
C SER A 116 18.91 -1.23 11.96
N ARG A 117 19.58 -2.13 11.22
CA ARG A 117 21.03 -2.36 11.35
C ARG A 117 21.87 -1.26 10.71
N ASN A 118 21.36 -0.60 9.65
CA ASN A 118 22.17 0.25 8.79
C ASN A 118 21.75 1.72 8.75
N THR A 119 20.67 2.09 9.44
CA THR A 119 20.13 3.46 9.42
C THR A 119 19.71 3.92 10.81
N THR A 120 19.41 5.21 10.94
CA THR A 120 18.78 5.80 12.14
C THR A 120 17.29 6.05 11.94
N ILE A 121 16.70 5.51 10.87
CA ILE A 121 15.27 5.70 10.57
C ILE A 121 14.47 5.02 11.70
N PRO A 122 13.61 5.76 12.42
CA PRO A 122 12.77 5.16 13.45
C PRO A 122 11.75 4.23 12.82
N LEU A 123 11.74 2.98 13.27
CA LEU A 123 10.79 1.94 12.89
C LEU A 123 10.55 1.03 14.10
N PRO A 124 9.43 0.29 14.16
CA PRO A 124 9.13 -0.59 15.29
C PRO A 124 10.20 -1.67 15.45
N ARG A 125 10.73 -1.85 16.66
CA ARG A 125 11.66 -2.95 16.92
C ARG A 125 11.02 -4.30 16.58
N LEU A 126 11.66 -5.02 15.66
CA LEU A 126 11.30 -6.40 15.32
C LEU A 126 11.55 -7.32 16.53
N ILE A 127 10.53 -8.07 16.93
CA ILE A 127 10.58 -9.00 18.07
C ILE A 127 10.79 -10.42 17.58
N ASP A 128 9.97 -10.84 16.61
CA ASP A 128 10.00 -12.19 16.05
C ASP A 128 9.35 -12.21 14.66
N HIS A 129 9.71 -13.17 13.82
CA HIS A 129 9.04 -13.44 12.55
C HIS A 129 9.31 -14.89 12.13
N GLY A 130 8.41 -15.45 11.33
CA GLY A 130 8.60 -16.83 10.91
C GLY A 130 7.48 -17.40 10.05
N GLU A 131 7.53 -18.72 9.92
CA GLU A 131 6.62 -19.53 9.14
C GLU A 131 5.85 -20.49 10.05
N HIS A 132 4.54 -20.52 9.89
CA HIS A 132 3.67 -21.54 10.44
C HIS A 132 3.77 -22.84 9.63
N PRO A 133 3.48 -24.01 10.22
CA PRO A 133 3.52 -25.30 9.52
C PRO A 133 2.62 -25.37 8.27
N ASP A 134 1.61 -24.51 8.18
CA ASP A 134 0.68 -24.42 7.04
C ASP A 134 1.13 -23.43 5.96
N GLY A 135 2.33 -22.89 6.06
CA GLY A 135 2.90 -21.95 5.09
C GLY A 135 2.50 -20.49 5.32
N ARG A 136 1.66 -20.16 6.30
CA ARG A 136 1.43 -18.75 6.65
C ARG A 136 2.69 -18.14 7.25
N ARG A 137 2.96 -16.89 6.92
CA ARG A 137 4.04 -16.09 7.52
C ARG A 137 3.51 -15.13 8.56
N TYR A 138 4.30 -14.86 9.58
CA TYR A 138 3.99 -13.87 10.60
C TYR A 138 5.19 -12.98 10.92
N LEU A 139 4.87 -11.81 11.48
CA LEU A 139 5.78 -10.76 11.94
C LEU A 139 5.23 -10.26 13.28
N ILE A 140 6.10 -10.06 14.26
CA ILE A 140 5.80 -9.44 15.55
C ILE A 140 6.79 -8.30 15.79
N THR A 141 6.26 -7.12 16.10
CA THR A 141 7.03 -5.94 16.46
C THR A 141 6.57 -5.41 17.81
N GLU A 142 7.34 -4.49 18.37
CA GLU A 142 6.78 -3.61 19.40
C GLU A 142 5.63 -2.77 18.82
N ARG A 143 4.69 -2.38 19.66
CA ARG A 143 3.61 -1.47 19.30
C ARG A 143 4.10 -0.04 19.49
N ILE A 144 4.03 0.75 18.43
CA ILE A 144 4.34 2.18 18.49
C ILE A 144 3.08 2.96 18.88
N GLU A 145 3.20 3.81 19.89
CA GLU A 145 2.15 4.74 20.28
C GLU A 145 2.10 5.93 19.32
N GLY A 146 0.90 6.34 18.94
CA GLY A 146 0.70 7.51 18.09
C GLY A 146 -0.55 7.40 17.23
N LEU A 147 -0.65 8.30 16.27
CA LEU A 147 -1.64 8.28 15.20
C LEU A 147 -0.91 8.21 13.87
N THR A 148 -1.43 7.46 12.92
CA THR A 148 -0.99 7.60 11.53
C THR A 148 -1.30 9.01 11.03
N LEU A 149 -0.50 9.53 10.10
CA LEU A 149 -0.78 10.86 9.51
C LEU A 149 -2.18 10.90 8.85
N SER A 150 -2.63 9.79 8.25
CA SER A 150 -4.00 9.64 7.72
C SER A 150 -5.10 9.69 8.79
N GLU A 151 -4.82 9.30 10.03
CA GLU A 151 -5.76 9.47 11.15
C GLU A 151 -5.80 10.91 11.65
N ILE A 152 -4.65 11.60 11.69
CA ILE A 152 -4.59 13.02 12.10
C ILE A 152 -5.51 13.88 11.22
N GLN A 153 -5.57 13.60 9.91
CA GLN A 153 -6.48 14.28 8.97
C GLN A 153 -7.98 14.14 9.31
N ARG A 154 -8.35 13.28 10.25
CA ARG A 154 -9.73 13.04 10.70
C ARG A 154 -9.96 13.44 12.16
N ARG A 155 -8.95 14.02 12.83
CA ARG A 155 -9.06 14.45 14.24
C ARG A 155 -9.37 15.94 14.35
N GLY A 156 -10.05 16.30 15.44
CA GLY A 156 -10.09 17.68 15.92
C GLY A 156 -8.72 18.16 16.41
N CYS A 157 -8.67 19.33 17.05
CA CYS A 157 -7.41 19.92 17.48
C CYS A 157 -6.69 19.01 18.50
N LEU A 158 -5.41 18.72 18.24
CA LEU A 158 -4.56 17.89 19.10
C LEU A 158 -3.79 18.72 20.14
N ARG A 159 -3.85 20.06 20.08
CA ARG A 159 -3.23 20.94 21.08
C ARG A 159 -3.90 20.79 22.46
N PRO A 160 -3.14 21.01 23.55
CA PRO A 160 -3.71 21.06 24.90
C PRO A 160 -4.87 22.05 25.03
N LEU A 161 -5.74 21.81 26.00
CA LEU A 161 -6.89 22.68 26.30
C LEU A 161 -6.40 24.10 26.62
N GLY A 162 -7.01 25.12 26.00
CA GLY A 162 -6.58 26.52 26.12
C GLY A 162 -5.51 26.96 25.13
N GLN A 163 -4.89 26.02 24.39
CA GLN A 163 -4.00 26.29 23.25
C GLN A 163 -4.59 25.75 21.93
N SER A 164 -5.86 25.37 21.95
CA SER A 164 -6.56 24.84 20.78
C SER A 164 -6.61 25.89 19.68
N HIS A 165 -6.36 25.46 18.45
CA HIS A 165 -6.43 26.35 17.30
C HIS A 165 -7.84 26.97 17.18
N PRO A 166 -7.94 28.26 16.82
CA PRO A 166 -9.22 28.92 16.61
C PRO A 166 -10.07 28.16 15.59
N GLY A 167 -11.38 28.08 15.84
CA GLY A 167 -12.34 27.50 14.88
C GLY A 167 -12.81 26.07 15.20
N GLY A 168 -12.18 25.36 16.16
CA GLY A 168 -12.69 24.08 16.69
C GLY A 168 -13.05 23.02 15.64
N SER A 169 -12.51 23.15 14.42
CA SER A 169 -12.98 22.38 13.27
C SER A 169 -12.51 20.94 13.37
N VAL A 170 -13.37 20.04 12.89
CA VAL A 170 -12.97 18.68 12.55
C VAL A 170 -13.00 18.57 11.02
N PRO A 171 -11.86 18.33 10.36
CA PRO A 171 -10.52 18.16 10.96
C PRO A 171 -9.85 19.50 11.35
N CYS A 172 -8.86 19.42 12.24
CA CYS A 172 -8.03 20.57 12.58
C CYS A 172 -6.89 20.71 11.55
N GLN A 173 -7.13 21.54 10.53
CA GLN A 173 -6.19 21.72 9.41
C GLN A 173 -4.79 22.12 9.87
N GLN A 174 -4.68 23.03 10.84
CA GLN A 174 -3.37 23.48 11.35
C GLN A 174 -2.56 22.36 12.01
N CYS A 175 -3.19 21.42 12.73
CA CYS A 175 -2.49 20.25 13.28
C CYS A 175 -2.05 19.30 12.15
N PHE A 176 -2.93 19.07 11.17
CA PHE A 176 -2.61 18.21 10.04
C PHE A 176 -1.48 18.79 9.18
N ASP A 177 -1.53 20.08 8.83
CA ASP A 177 -0.51 20.74 8.02
C ASP A 177 0.87 20.67 8.69
N GLN A 178 0.93 20.91 10.01
CA GLN A 178 2.17 20.80 10.76
C GLN A 178 2.70 19.37 10.78
N ALA A 179 1.85 18.37 11.06
CA ALA A 179 2.25 16.97 11.07
C ALA A 179 2.69 16.49 9.68
N HIS A 180 2.00 16.92 8.64
CA HIS A 180 2.33 16.64 7.24
C HIS A 180 3.67 17.26 6.86
N ALA A 181 3.91 18.54 7.20
CA ALA A 181 5.19 19.19 6.96
C ALA A 181 6.35 18.48 7.66
N ASN A 182 6.17 18.10 8.93
CA ASN A 182 7.18 17.35 9.68
C ASN A 182 7.45 15.97 9.04
N ALA A 183 6.41 15.28 8.57
CA ALA A 183 6.55 13.98 7.93
C ALA A 183 7.23 14.07 6.56
N VAL A 184 6.89 15.06 5.74
CA VAL A 184 7.55 15.31 4.45
C VAL A 184 9.02 15.69 4.65
N ASP A 185 9.32 16.56 5.63
CA ASP A 185 10.69 16.91 5.99
C ASP A 185 11.47 15.67 6.42
N PHE A 186 10.94 14.88 7.35
CA PHE A 186 11.53 13.62 7.79
C PHE A 186 11.83 12.66 6.62
N ILE A 187 10.91 12.50 5.66
CA ILE A 187 11.14 11.65 4.49
C ILE A 187 12.30 12.20 3.63
N ASN A 188 12.28 13.50 3.34
CA ASN A 188 13.26 14.12 2.45
C ASN A 188 14.66 14.25 3.07
N THR A 189 14.74 14.53 4.37
CA THR A 189 16.01 14.85 5.06
C THR A 189 16.61 13.65 5.76
N THR A 190 15.77 12.67 6.16
CA THR A 190 16.21 11.52 6.96
C THR A 190 16.05 10.20 6.21
N VAL A 191 14.86 9.89 5.68
CA VAL A 191 14.57 8.56 5.10
C VAL A 191 15.29 8.36 3.77
N LEU A 192 14.94 9.15 2.75
CA LEU A 192 15.45 8.95 1.39
C LEU A 192 16.99 9.02 1.31
N PRO A 193 17.68 9.97 1.96
CA PRO A 193 19.14 10.04 1.90
C PRO A 193 19.84 8.87 2.58
N GLN A 194 19.23 8.26 3.60
CA GLN A 194 19.80 7.09 4.27
C GLN A 194 19.56 5.81 3.48
N LEU A 195 18.34 5.59 2.98
CA LEU A 195 18.04 4.42 2.16
C LEU A 195 18.87 4.41 0.85
N ALA A 196 19.09 5.57 0.24
CA ALA A 196 19.90 5.70 -0.97
C ALA A 196 21.38 5.29 -0.79
N LYS A 197 21.89 5.26 0.46
CA LYS A 197 23.27 4.80 0.75
C LYS A 197 23.38 3.27 0.84
N LEU A 198 22.26 2.58 1.01
CA LEU A 198 22.23 1.13 1.01
C LEU A 198 22.16 0.68 -0.44
N THR A 199 23.23 0.04 -0.91
CA THR A 199 23.34 -0.39 -2.30
C THR A 199 23.45 -1.90 -2.48
N SER A 200 23.09 -2.39 -3.66
CA SER A 200 23.11 -3.82 -4.00
C SER A 200 23.39 -4.04 -5.49
N HIS A 201 24.03 -5.17 -5.79
CA HIS A 201 24.22 -5.66 -7.17
C HIS A 201 22.96 -6.30 -7.75
N THR A 202 21.97 -6.65 -6.92
CA THR A 202 20.73 -7.30 -7.35
C THR A 202 19.50 -6.62 -6.78
N ARG A 203 18.39 -6.66 -7.52
CA ARG A 203 17.08 -6.23 -7.05
C ARG A 203 16.55 -7.14 -5.94
N GLY A 204 15.70 -6.58 -5.09
CA GLY A 204 14.99 -7.31 -4.04
C GLY A 204 15.86 -7.67 -2.84
N ILE A 205 15.32 -8.46 -1.91
CA ILE A 205 15.97 -8.86 -0.67
C ILE A 205 16.09 -10.38 -0.65
N ASP A 206 17.30 -10.90 -0.45
CA ASP A 206 17.59 -12.34 -0.43
C ASP A 206 17.01 -13.12 -1.63
N GLY A 207 17.11 -12.53 -2.83
CA GLY A 207 16.62 -13.14 -4.07
C GLY A 207 15.11 -13.05 -4.29
N PHE A 208 14.34 -12.49 -3.36
CA PHE A 208 12.93 -12.16 -3.56
C PHE A 208 12.77 -10.71 -4.01
N VAL A 209 12.13 -10.51 -5.16
CA VAL A 209 11.84 -9.18 -5.71
C VAL A 209 10.35 -8.93 -5.59
N MET A 210 10.00 -7.97 -4.73
CA MET A 210 8.63 -7.56 -4.50
C MET A 210 8.18 -6.65 -5.67
N PRO A 211 7.05 -6.93 -6.36
CA PRO A 211 6.52 -6.00 -7.36
C PRO A 211 6.32 -4.60 -6.79
N PRO A 212 6.58 -3.54 -7.58
CA PRO A 212 6.31 -2.19 -7.12
C PRO A 212 4.83 -1.99 -6.79
N ARG A 213 4.56 -1.26 -5.71
CA ARG A 213 3.21 -0.97 -5.23
C ARG A 213 2.33 -0.28 -6.27
N TRP A 214 2.90 0.52 -7.15
CA TRP A 214 2.18 1.23 -8.20
C TRP A 214 1.74 0.32 -9.38
N LEU A 215 2.07 -0.97 -9.36
CA LEU A 215 1.49 -1.99 -10.23
C LEU A 215 0.46 -2.85 -9.51
N SER A 216 -0.52 -3.37 -10.27
CA SER A 216 -1.48 -4.37 -9.79
C SER A 216 -1.35 -5.66 -10.61
N PRO A 217 -0.28 -6.45 -10.39
CA PRO A 217 0.04 -7.60 -11.23
C PRO A 217 -1.00 -8.72 -11.20
N ASP A 218 -1.88 -8.75 -10.19
CA ASP A 218 -2.97 -9.73 -10.11
C ASP A 218 -4.07 -9.51 -11.15
N VAL A 219 -4.25 -8.26 -11.60
CA VAL A 219 -5.40 -7.87 -12.45
C VAL A 219 -5.01 -7.16 -13.74
N GLN A 220 -3.89 -6.44 -13.76
CA GLN A 220 -3.48 -5.62 -14.91
C GLN A 220 -2.76 -6.45 -15.99
N PRO A 221 -3.17 -6.36 -17.26
CA PRO A 221 -2.34 -6.75 -18.39
C PRO A 221 -1.04 -5.93 -18.49
N PRO A 222 0.05 -6.48 -19.05
CA PRO A 222 0.25 -7.90 -19.36
C PRO A 222 0.75 -8.72 -18.15
N TRP A 223 0.73 -8.13 -16.95
CA TRP A 223 1.32 -8.68 -15.72
C TRP A 223 0.53 -9.85 -15.14
N ARG A 224 -0.78 -9.91 -15.41
CA ARG A 224 -1.68 -10.94 -14.90
C ARG A 224 -1.15 -12.35 -15.15
N GLY A 225 -0.92 -13.08 -14.06
CA GLY A 225 -0.35 -14.44 -14.08
C GLY A 225 1.17 -14.51 -13.89
N MET A 226 1.85 -13.37 -13.77
CA MET A 226 3.29 -13.30 -13.46
C MET A 226 3.60 -14.00 -12.14
N LYS A 227 4.62 -14.87 -12.15
CA LYS A 227 4.97 -15.73 -11.01
C LYS A 227 6.17 -15.24 -10.21
N ARG A 228 7.08 -14.51 -10.85
CA ARG A 228 8.31 -13.99 -10.23
C ARG A 228 8.80 -12.75 -10.95
N TRP A 229 9.48 -11.89 -10.19
CA TRP A 229 10.21 -10.73 -10.68
C TRP A 229 11.71 -11.04 -10.69
N LYS A 230 12.47 -10.46 -11.62
CA LYS A 230 13.88 -10.81 -11.83
C LYS A 230 14.79 -10.00 -10.91
N THR A 231 15.83 -10.62 -10.39
CA THR A 231 16.86 -9.96 -9.56
C THR A 231 17.84 -9.11 -10.37
N LEU A 232 17.94 -9.34 -11.69
CA LEU A 232 18.75 -8.59 -12.66
C LEU A 232 20.13 -8.15 -12.13
N PRO A 233 21.09 -9.08 -11.93
CA PRO A 233 22.41 -8.76 -11.39
C PRO A 233 23.17 -7.71 -12.24
N ARG A 234 23.89 -6.82 -11.57
CA ARG A 234 24.74 -5.76 -12.15
C ARG A 234 26.19 -5.88 -11.68
N SER A 235 27.13 -5.44 -12.51
CA SER A 235 28.56 -5.43 -12.15
C SER A 235 28.87 -4.46 -11.01
N GLU A 236 28.20 -3.32 -10.99
CA GLU A 236 28.28 -2.31 -9.92
C GLU A 236 27.02 -2.35 -9.03
N PRO A 237 27.11 -1.96 -7.75
CA PRO A 237 25.98 -1.96 -6.83
C PRO A 237 25.09 -0.73 -7.06
N GLU A 238 24.41 -0.68 -8.21
CA GLU A 238 23.63 0.49 -8.64
C GLU A 238 22.19 0.52 -8.10
N TYR A 239 21.70 -0.60 -7.55
CA TYR A 239 20.39 -0.62 -6.92
C TYR A 239 20.46 -0.02 -5.54
N VAL A 240 19.51 0.86 -5.23
CA VAL A 240 19.37 1.51 -3.92
C VAL A 240 18.20 0.94 -3.16
N PHE A 241 18.30 0.89 -1.85
CA PHE A 241 17.19 0.46 -1.01
C PHE A 241 16.06 1.50 -1.01
N GLN A 242 14.82 1.03 -1.04
CA GLN A 242 13.61 1.85 -1.13
C GLN A 242 12.53 1.23 -0.23
N HIS A 243 11.61 2.05 0.26
CA HIS A 243 10.46 1.60 1.05
C HIS A 243 9.38 1.00 0.14
N GLY A 244 9.18 1.60 -1.04
CA GLY A 244 8.24 1.15 -2.06
C GLY A 244 6.77 1.47 -1.78
N ASP A 245 6.46 2.11 -0.64
CA ASP A 245 5.09 2.47 -0.25
C ASP A 245 5.04 3.67 0.73
N LEU A 246 5.72 4.76 0.38
CA LEU A 246 5.69 5.99 1.18
C LEU A 246 4.33 6.70 1.06
N GLY A 247 3.46 6.46 2.04
CA GLY A 247 2.14 7.09 2.16
C GLY A 247 1.81 7.53 3.58
N ALA A 248 0.85 8.46 3.72
CA ALA A 248 0.44 9.01 5.02
C ALA A 248 -0.04 7.96 6.04
N HIS A 249 -0.49 6.79 5.57
CA HIS A 249 -0.94 5.69 6.43
C HIS A 249 0.24 4.91 7.05
N ASN A 250 1.44 5.06 6.50
CA ASN A 250 2.66 4.37 6.94
C ASN A 250 3.56 5.23 7.84
N VAL A 251 3.15 6.47 8.14
CA VAL A 251 3.88 7.38 9.05
C VAL A 251 3.12 7.53 10.35
N ILE A 252 3.69 7.05 11.46
CA ILE A 252 3.14 7.25 12.80
C ILE A 252 3.70 8.55 13.39
N VAL A 253 2.82 9.35 13.97
CA VAL A 253 3.09 10.67 14.53
C VAL A 253 2.64 10.72 15.99
N ASN A 254 3.47 11.34 16.83
CA ASN A 254 3.11 11.62 18.21
C ASN A 254 2.04 12.73 18.23
N PRO A 255 0.85 12.49 18.80
CA PRO A 255 -0.26 13.44 18.72
C PRO A 255 -0.03 14.73 19.52
N ASP A 256 0.85 14.73 20.52
CA ASP A 256 1.12 15.89 21.36
C ASP A 256 2.17 16.81 20.74
N THR A 257 3.18 16.24 20.08
CA THR A 257 4.30 16.99 19.47
C THR A 257 4.16 17.18 17.96
N LEU A 258 3.31 16.38 17.31
CA LEU A 258 3.16 16.27 15.86
C LEU A 258 4.46 15.86 15.13
N GLN A 259 5.40 15.23 15.84
CA GLN A 259 6.64 14.71 15.28
C GLN A 259 6.51 13.25 14.87
N VAL A 260 7.22 12.85 13.81
CA VAL A 260 7.27 11.45 13.38
C VAL A 260 7.87 10.58 14.48
N THR A 261 7.18 9.48 14.79
CA THR A 261 7.60 8.49 15.78
C THR A 261 8.14 7.23 15.13
N ALA A 262 7.55 6.79 14.00
CA ALA A 262 8.04 5.63 13.25
C ALA A 262 7.54 5.62 11.80
N LEU A 263 8.30 4.98 10.93
CA LEU A 263 7.91 4.54 9.59
C LEU A 263 7.63 3.02 9.61
N ILE A 264 6.46 2.61 9.10
CA ILE A 264 5.95 1.23 9.18
C ILE A 264 5.57 0.66 7.81
N ASP A 265 5.21 -0.63 7.77
CA ASP A 265 4.73 -1.35 6.59
C ASP A 265 5.75 -1.44 5.45
N TRP A 266 6.88 -2.06 5.75
CA TRP A 266 8.01 -2.26 4.84
C TRP A 266 7.80 -3.41 3.84
N GLU A 267 6.57 -3.89 3.64
CA GLU A 267 6.30 -5.10 2.84
C GLU A 267 6.69 -4.95 1.36
N TYR A 268 6.71 -3.73 0.83
CA TYR A 268 7.12 -3.38 -0.54
C TYR A 268 8.61 -3.05 -0.68
N ALA A 269 9.35 -3.03 0.42
CA ALA A 269 10.73 -2.56 0.44
C ALA A 269 11.69 -3.51 -0.29
N GLY A 270 12.81 -2.97 -0.75
CA GLY A 270 13.84 -3.73 -1.43
C GLY A 270 14.84 -2.86 -2.18
N PHE A 271 15.84 -3.51 -2.79
CA PHE A 271 16.79 -2.85 -3.67
C PHE A 271 16.20 -2.73 -5.09
N TYR A 272 16.19 -1.51 -5.64
CA TYR A 272 15.62 -1.21 -6.96
C TYR A 272 16.43 -0.11 -7.66
N PRO A 273 16.24 0.10 -8.98
CA PRO A 273 16.81 1.28 -9.65
C PRO A 273 16.48 2.58 -8.90
N PRO A 274 17.43 3.53 -8.79
CA PRO A 274 17.16 4.85 -8.22
C PRO A 274 15.94 5.51 -8.87
N GLY A 275 15.04 6.06 -8.05
CA GLY A 275 13.81 6.71 -8.52
C GLY A 275 12.57 5.81 -8.64
N MET A 276 12.72 4.48 -8.58
CA MET A 276 11.59 3.54 -8.70
C MET A 276 10.55 3.65 -7.55
N GLU A 277 10.95 4.20 -6.39
CA GLU A 277 10.08 4.62 -5.27
C GLU A 277 8.98 5.58 -5.74
N ARG A 278 9.27 6.40 -6.75
CA ARG A 278 8.34 7.42 -7.28
C ARG A 278 7.79 8.35 -6.20
N TRP A 279 8.63 8.71 -5.24
CA TRP A 279 8.32 9.71 -4.23
C TRP A 279 7.88 11.02 -4.90
N THR A 280 6.68 11.49 -4.55
CA THR A 280 6.04 12.65 -5.20
C THR A 280 6.37 13.98 -4.52
N GLY A 281 7.11 13.94 -3.40
CA GLY A 281 7.38 15.11 -2.56
C GLY A 281 6.27 15.45 -1.57
N THR A 282 5.19 14.65 -1.51
CA THR A 282 4.04 14.91 -0.63
C THR A 282 3.42 13.61 -0.10
N LEU A 283 2.69 13.70 1.01
CA LEU A 283 1.89 12.61 1.58
C LEU A 283 0.39 12.81 1.32
N ASP A 284 0.05 13.65 0.34
CA ASP A 284 -1.34 13.85 -0.09
C ASP A 284 -1.96 12.55 -0.64
N ARG A 285 -3.13 12.19 -0.11
CA ARG A 285 -3.83 10.95 -0.46
C ARG A 285 -4.23 10.89 -1.93
N ASN A 286 -4.63 12.01 -2.54
CA ASN A 286 -5.08 12.03 -3.93
C ASN A 286 -3.90 11.91 -4.90
N VAL A 287 -2.77 12.52 -4.57
CA VAL A 287 -1.51 12.34 -5.30
C VAL A 287 -1.04 10.90 -5.18
N TYR A 288 -1.02 10.34 -3.97
CA TYR A 288 -0.65 8.95 -3.72
C TYR A 288 -1.55 7.96 -4.51
N ALA A 289 -2.86 8.17 -4.53
CA ALA A 289 -3.80 7.30 -5.26
C ALA A 289 -3.56 7.27 -6.78
N LYS A 290 -2.96 8.31 -7.35
CA LYS A 290 -2.63 8.42 -8.77
C LYS A 290 -1.29 7.78 -9.13
N LEU A 291 -0.54 7.25 -8.17
CA LEU A 291 0.72 6.56 -8.47
C LEU A 291 0.50 5.37 -9.41
N GLY A 292 -0.65 4.69 -9.38
CA GLY A 292 -0.95 3.62 -10.32
C GLY A 292 -1.34 4.06 -11.74
N HIS A 293 -1.23 5.34 -12.09
CA HIS A 293 -1.63 5.90 -13.38
C HIS A 293 -0.40 6.36 -14.18
N ASP A 294 -0.59 6.60 -15.49
CA ASP A 294 0.42 7.11 -16.44
C ASP A 294 1.75 6.34 -16.37
N LEU A 295 1.61 5.01 -16.35
CA LEU A 295 2.70 4.08 -16.02
C LEU A 295 3.64 3.81 -17.20
N ALA A 296 3.34 4.28 -18.42
CA ALA A 296 4.15 3.99 -19.60
C ALA A 296 5.64 4.31 -19.39
N ARG A 297 5.94 5.53 -18.92
CA ARG A 297 7.32 5.96 -18.68
C ARG A 297 7.99 5.15 -17.55
N PRO A 298 7.43 5.05 -16.33
CA PRO A 298 8.01 4.22 -15.27
C PRO A 298 8.25 2.76 -15.68
N ILE A 299 7.33 2.16 -16.44
CA ILE A 299 7.48 0.78 -16.92
C ILE A 299 8.67 0.68 -17.88
N ALA A 300 8.78 1.59 -18.85
CA ALA A 300 9.90 1.61 -19.79
C ALA A 300 11.25 1.82 -19.09
N GLU A 301 11.28 2.68 -18.07
CA GLU A 301 12.48 3.06 -17.33
C GLU A 301 12.96 1.95 -16.38
N PHE A 302 12.05 1.31 -15.65
CA PHE A 302 12.41 0.41 -14.55
C PHE A 302 12.13 -1.07 -14.83
N LEU A 303 11.16 -1.38 -15.69
CA LEU A 303 10.61 -2.73 -15.85
C LEU A 303 10.65 -3.21 -17.30
N GLY A 304 11.52 -2.64 -18.14
CA GLY A 304 11.52 -2.91 -19.57
C GLY A 304 11.69 -4.39 -19.92
N GLU A 305 12.61 -5.09 -19.25
CA GLU A 305 12.86 -6.52 -19.50
C GLU A 305 11.65 -7.38 -19.14
N GLU A 306 11.08 -7.21 -17.94
CA GLU A 306 9.89 -7.95 -17.52
C GLU A 306 8.65 -7.58 -18.34
N TYR A 307 8.50 -6.29 -18.70
CA TYR A 307 7.41 -5.80 -19.54
C TYR A 307 7.41 -6.46 -20.90
N LEU A 308 8.55 -6.50 -21.60
CA LEU A 308 8.64 -7.11 -22.93
C LEU A 308 8.33 -8.61 -22.88
N GLU A 309 8.84 -9.31 -21.86
CA GLU A 309 8.53 -10.73 -21.66
C GLU A 309 7.02 -10.97 -21.48
N CYS A 310 6.37 -10.14 -20.66
CA CYS A 310 4.92 -10.24 -20.43
C CYS A 310 4.14 -9.84 -21.69
N TYR A 311 4.54 -8.73 -22.33
CA TYR A 311 3.94 -8.22 -23.56
C TYR A 311 3.98 -9.29 -24.64
N ASP A 312 5.13 -9.89 -24.93
CA ASP A 312 5.31 -10.86 -26.01
C ASP A 312 4.44 -12.11 -25.81
N LYS A 313 4.34 -12.60 -24.57
CA LYS A 313 3.49 -13.76 -24.20
C LYS A 313 1.99 -13.45 -24.15
N TRP A 314 1.60 -12.19 -24.07
CA TRP A 314 0.20 -11.80 -23.94
C TRP A 314 -0.58 -12.12 -25.23
N GLY A 315 -1.68 -12.87 -25.09
CA GLY A 315 -2.46 -13.36 -26.23
C GLY A 315 -3.30 -12.28 -26.93
N ASP A 316 -3.88 -11.34 -26.16
CA ASP A 316 -4.76 -10.30 -26.68
C ASP A 316 -3.99 -8.99 -26.92
N LYS A 317 -3.43 -8.84 -28.13
CA LYS A 317 -2.65 -7.64 -28.48
C LYS A 317 -3.53 -6.38 -28.63
N ASP A 318 -4.82 -6.52 -28.91
CA ASP A 318 -5.73 -5.38 -29.05
C ASP A 318 -6.02 -4.74 -27.69
N GLU A 319 -6.17 -5.56 -26.63
CA GLU A 319 -6.24 -5.06 -25.24
C GLU A 319 -5.02 -4.21 -24.89
N LEU A 320 -3.81 -4.69 -25.22
CA LEU A 320 -2.58 -3.94 -24.95
C LEU A 320 -2.48 -2.67 -25.80
N LYS A 321 -2.95 -2.69 -27.05
CA LYS A 321 -2.94 -1.52 -27.92
C LYS A 321 -3.72 -0.36 -27.32
N GLY A 322 -4.91 -0.60 -26.78
CA GLY A 322 -5.70 0.44 -26.09
C GLY A 322 -5.00 1.00 -24.84
N LEU A 323 -4.28 0.16 -24.10
CA LEU A 323 -3.48 0.59 -22.94
C LEU A 323 -2.24 1.40 -23.34
N ILE A 324 -1.65 1.11 -24.50
CA ILE A 324 -0.55 1.90 -25.08
C ILE A 324 -1.07 3.26 -25.55
N GLU A 325 -2.18 3.30 -26.27
CA GLU A 325 -2.78 4.54 -26.79
C GLU A 325 -3.24 5.49 -25.66
N SER A 326 -3.64 4.93 -24.51
CA SER A 326 -4.01 5.69 -23.32
C SER A 326 -2.84 6.08 -22.42
N GLY A 327 -1.59 5.70 -22.75
CA GLY A 327 -0.40 6.04 -21.97
C GLY A 327 -0.20 5.21 -20.70
N GLN A 328 -0.97 4.13 -20.51
CA GLN A 328 -0.80 3.22 -19.37
C GLN A 328 0.36 2.25 -19.59
N LEU A 329 0.64 1.86 -20.84
CA LEU A 329 1.77 1.00 -21.20
C LEU A 329 2.67 1.70 -22.22
N PRO A 330 3.99 1.48 -22.19
CA PRO A 330 4.88 2.03 -23.22
C PRO A 330 4.79 1.22 -24.52
N HIS A 331 5.10 1.86 -25.64
CA HIS A 331 5.23 1.16 -26.91
C HIS A 331 6.42 0.15 -26.82
N PRO A 332 6.24 -1.14 -27.17
CA PRO A 332 7.26 -2.16 -26.95
C PRO A 332 8.56 -1.87 -27.72
N ASP A 333 8.49 -1.31 -28.92
CA ASP A 333 9.69 -0.97 -29.69
C ASP A 333 10.49 0.16 -29.06
N ASP A 334 9.85 1.06 -28.32
CA ASP A 334 10.54 2.13 -27.62
C ASP A 334 11.31 1.56 -26.43
N VAL A 335 10.70 0.61 -25.72
CA VAL A 335 11.35 -0.13 -24.63
C VAL A 335 12.55 -0.92 -25.14
N ARG A 336 12.42 -1.63 -26.26
CA ARG A 336 13.52 -2.37 -26.89
C ARG A 336 14.70 -1.45 -27.23
N ARG A 337 14.43 -0.28 -27.81
CA ARG A 337 15.49 0.71 -28.13
C ARG A 337 16.15 1.29 -26.88
N THR A 338 15.41 1.46 -25.78
CA THR A 338 15.97 1.93 -24.50
C THR A 338 16.92 0.89 -23.90
N LEU A 339 16.53 -0.40 -23.89
CA LEU A 339 17.37 -1.47 -23.36
C LEU A 339 18.67 -1.64 -24.17
N GLN A 340 18.60 -1.59 -25.50
CA GLN A 340 19.77 -1.68 -26.38
C GLN A 340 20.80 -0.54 -26.20
N ARG A 341 20.40 0.59 -25.60
CA ARG A 341 21.31 1.72 -25.32
C ARG A 341 21.94 1.64 -23.93
N ALA A 342 21.41 0.79 -23.06
CA ALA A 342 21.87 0.60 -21.69
C ALA A 342 22.83 -0.59 -21.54
N GLU A 343 22.88 -1.47 -22.56
CA GLU A 343 23.93 -2.46 -22.81
C GLU A 343 25.14 -1.81 -23.50
#